data_AF-G2R5F5-F1
#
_entry.id   AF-G2R5F5-F1
#
_cell.length_a   1.000
_cell.length_b   1.000
_cell.length_c   1.000
_cell.angle_alpha   90.00
_cell.angle_beta   90.00
_cell.angle_gamma   90.00
#
_symmetry.space_group_name_H-M   'P 1'
#
loop_
_entity.id
_entity.type
_entity.pdbx_description
1 polymer ?
#
loop_
_entity_poly.entity_id
_entity_poly.type
_entity_poly.pdbx_seq_one_letter_code
_entity_poly.pdbx_strand_id
1 'polypeptide(L)'
;TARDYAIRVRSHAATTASHSLYSGDSFRNLADFLWQPYIQRAPQLPLTHSRPSSRFAVLYHVSSQKVVNIPFGTVREFEALGDSALPGAGSFALLLLQGYPSPEWLNTLGARFGIDPEFFQRHLLFSSASVKGSVGGCIRKRTATHILPSCHGDMVSLQITKIASRQSVSPRHTDLDQEGLDQLRRQTSEEMTAYMSKLASLNSPGVAAADSIIREFSVHGLDYFSLEQTISIGFHACGQGWLGIIWHDAGSPLDQGLRGPWQTRAIRSNSFDVTYLPTPVHTPGVALRSKRRKAGTRAHADNDSPHGGLHAGTSNRAPPGNETTMERILDDYAHLVDLDRAVNDPFYALSPLFSFAVFSEMEILDLIAAKVRDELDHSRLTGDGAATTSPTLSNLLYNQQILQRHIRNLQSPISYMEALCSSDGNTSASHAAPRSVKSDTVKAMLADYRFALAYAEALAADCVQGMSIMAHHAAIRESQKAIAEARGVTRLTRLATLFVPLGLVTSVFSMNVREINAGDGPPLWVWAVVSLVVGAMSWVWVSHDSSAAVRRWWWRWRNSPGDGLRGRLAMTGQSL
;
A
#
# COMPACT_ATOMS: atom_id res chain seq x y z
N THR A 1 -12.90 -25.77 -28.37
CA THR A 1 -13.68 -26.06 -27.13
C THR A 1 -12.89 -25.63 -25.91
N ALA A 2 -13.52 -25.57 -24.72
CA ALA A 2 -12.87 -25.27 -23.44
C ALA A 2 -11.63 -26.16 -23.17
N ARG A 3 -11.73 -27.46 -23.48
CA ARG A 3 -10.63 -28.41 -23.33
C ARG A 3 -9.47 -28.13 -24.30
N ASP A 4 -9.77 -27.79 -25.55
CA ASP A 4 -8.73 -27.47 -26.54
C ASP A 4 -7.93 -26.23 -26.15
N TYR A 5 -8.58 -25.25 -25.53
CA TYR A 5 -7.91 -24.06 -24.98
C TYR A 5 -6.90 -24.46 -23.91
N ALA A 6 -7.31 -25.26 -22.91
CA ALA A 6 -6.40 -25.79 -21.90
C ALA A 6 -5.24 -26.60 -22.49
N ILE A 7 -5.50 -27.44 -23.51
CA ILE A 7 -4.46 -28.19 -24.23
C ILE A 7 -3.46 -27.23 -24.90
N ARG A 8 -3.93 -26.18 -25.59
CA ARG A 8 -3.07 -25.19 -26.25
C ARG A 8 -2.17 -24.46 -25.25
N VAL A 9 -2.74 -23.92 -24.18
CA VAL A 9 -1.95 -23.23 -23.12
C VAL A 9 -0.91 -24.16 -22.51
N ARG A 10 -1.29 -25.42 -22.24
CA ARG A 10 -0.38 -26.43 -21.69
C ARG A 10 0.72 -26.86 -22.67
N SER A 11 0.41 -26.94 -23.97
CA SER A 11 1.40 -27.24 -25.00
C SER A 11 2.43 -26.12 -25.17
N HIS A 12 1.99 -24.84 -25.09
CA HIS A 12 2.90 -23.71 -25.07
C HIS A 12 3.71 -23.69 -23.77
N ALA A 13 3.10 -23.93 -22.61
CA ALA A 13 3.80 -23.98 -21.33
C ALA A 13 4.86 -25.09 -21.21
N ALA A 14 4.92 -26.02 -22.16
CA ALA A 14 5.97 -27.03 -22.29
C ALA A 14 7.13 -26.61 -23.22
N THR A 15 7.04 -25.49 -23.95
CA THR A 15 8.14 -25.00 -24.79
C THR A 15 9.19 -24.31 -23.93
N THR A 16 10.36 -24.93 -23.80
CA THR A 16 11.50 -24.37 -23.08
C THR A 16 12.32 -23.43 -23.98
N ALA A 17 13.17 -22.60 -23.36
CA ALA A 17 14.10 -21.71 -24.07
C ALA A 17 15.12 -22.45 -24.98
N SER A 18 15.30 -23.77 -24.80
CA SER A 18 16.13 -24.61 -25.67
C SER A 18 15.45 -25.01 -26.99
N HIS A 19 14.13 -24.82 -27.10
CA HIS A 19 13.33 -25.21 -28.28
C HIS A 19 12.64 -24.04 -28.97
N SER A 20 12.49 -22.90 -28.30
CA SER A 20 11.84 -21.71 -28.86
C SER A 20 12.38 -20.43 -28.19
N LEU A 21 12.53 -19.36 -28.98
CA LEU A 21 12.74 -18.01 -28.44
C LEU A 21 11.52 -17.54 -27.62
N TYR A 22 10.34 -18.04 -27.97
CA TYR A 22 9.10 -17.86 -27.22
C TYR A 22 8.90 -19.07 -26.28
N SER A 23 9.62 -19.07 -25.16
CA SER A 23 9.45 -20.07 -24.09
C SER A 23 8.16 -19.82 -23.31
N GLY A 24 7.35 -20.85 -23.12
CA GLY A 24 6.15 -20.81 -22.29
C GLY A 24 6.41 -21.13 -20.80
N ASP A 25 7.66 -21.22 -20.35
CA ASP A 25 8.02 -21.55 -18.95
C ASP A 25 7.32 -20.67 -17.90
N SER A 26 6.91 -19.44 -18.26
CA SER A 26 6.15 -18.52 -17.41
C SER A 26 4.69 -18.96 -17.20
N PHE A 27 4.08 -19.60 -18.20
CA PHE A 27 2.67 -20.00 -18.24
C PHE A 27 2.39 -21.28 -17.45
N ARG A 28 3.42 -22.01 -17.00
CA ARG A 28 3.29 -23.34 -16.37
C ARG A 28 2.23 -23.41 -15.28
N ASN A 29 2.23 -22.46 -14.33
CA ASN A 29 1.26 -22.44 -13.23
C ASN A 29 -0.17 -22.16 -13.71
N LEU A 30 -0.34 -21.34 -14.76
CA LEU A 30 -1.64 -21.11 -15.39
C LEU A 30 -2.10 -22.36 -16.15
N ALA A 31 -1.22 -23.02 -16.90
CA ALA A 31 -1.52 -24.27 -17.59
C ALA A 31 -1.95 -25.37 -16.61
N ASP A 32 -1.25 -25.52 -15.48
CA ASP A 32 -1.58 -26.48 -14.43
C ASP A 32 -2.90 -26.11 -13.72
N PHE A 33 -3.22 -24.82 -13.56
CA PHE A 33 -4.54 -24.35 -13.08
C PHE A 33 -5.66 -24.71 -14.07
N LEU A 34 -5.53 -24.29 -15.33
CA LEU A 34 -6.52 -24.55 -16.39
C LEU A 34 -6.72 -26.05 -16.65
N TRP A 35 -5.71 -26.89 -16.37
CA TRP A 35 -5.82 -28.34 -16.53
C TRP A 35 -6.60 -29.05 -15.40
N GLN A 36 -6.83 -28.41 -14.25
CA GLN A 36 -7.46 -29.05 -13.08
C GLN A 36 -8.77 -29.83 -13.36
N PRO A 37 -9.72 -29.31 -14.17
CA PRO A 37 -10.98 -30.02 -14.45
C PRO A 37 -10.81 -31.33 -15.24
N TYR A 38 -9.64 -31.52 -15.87
CA TYR A 38 -9.33 -32.67 -16.74
C TYR A 38 -8.40 -33.69 -16.07
N ILE A 39 -8.04 -33.48 -14.80
CA ILE A 39 -7.30 -34.47 -14.00
C ILE A 39 -8.30 -35.51 -13.48
N GLN A 40 -8.10 -36.77 -13.87
CA GLN A 40 -8.86 -37.90 -13.30
C GLN A 40 -8.56 -38.01 -11.80
N ARG A 41 -9.48 -37.55 -10.96
CA ARG A 41 -9.47 -37.82 -9.51
C ARG A 41 -10.31 -39.05 -9.21
N ALA A 42 -9.86 -39.85 -8.24
CA ALA A 42 -10.72 -40.80 -7.54
C ALA A 42 -11.95 -40.06 -6.96
N PRO A 43 -13.09 -40.73 -6.74
CA PRO A 43 -14.32 -40.09 -6.27
C PRO A 43 -14.18 -39.60 -4.82
N GLN A 44 -13.61 -38.41 -4.66
CA GLN A 44 -13.73 -37.62 -3.45
C GLN A 44 -15.12 -36.98 -3.42
N LEU A 45 -15.60 -36.68 -2.20
CA LEU A 45 -16.90 -36.02 -2.02
C LEU A 45 -17.01 -34.78 -2.91
N PRO A 46 -18.21 -34.50 -3.45
CA PRO A 46 -18.36 -33.44 -4.43
C PRO A 46 -17.86 -32.12 -3.85
N LEU A 47 -17.16 -31.32 -4.67
CA LEU A 47 -16.66 -29.99 -4.32
C LEU A 47 -17.84 -28.99 -4.25
N THR A 48 -18.78 -29.24 -3.34
CA THR A 48 -20.02 -28.49 -3.11
C THR A 48 -19.77 -27.25 -2.26
N HIS A 49 -18.87 -26.40 -2.72
CA HIS A 49 -18.71 -25.02 -2.23
C HIS A 49 -18.91 -23.98 -3.35
N SER A 50 -19.69 -24.34 -4.37
CA SER A 50 -20.50 -23.35 -5.09
C SER A 50 -21.53 -22.77 -4.12
N ARG A 51 -21.19 -21.67 -3.45
CA ARG A 51 -22.17 -20.90 -2.67
C ARG A 51 -23.28 -20.48 -3.65
N PRO A 52 -24.57 -20.75 -3.38
CA PRO A 52 -25.65 -20.65 -4.37
C PRO A 52 -26.03 -19.21 -4.78
N SER A 53 -25.14 -18.23 -4.59
CA SER A 53 -25.36 -16.80 -4.81
C SER A 53 -24.17 -16.04 -5.41
N SER A 54 -23.01 -16.67 -5.62
CA SER A 54 -21.82 -15.97 -6.14
C SER A 54 -21.90 -15.75 -7.66
N ARG A 55 -22.20 -14.52 -8.07
CA ARG A 55 -22.21 -14.07 -9.48
C ARG A 55 -20.77 -13.84 -9.95
N PHE A 56 -20.14 -14.86 -10.53
CA PHE A 56 -18.78 -14.71 -11.05
C PHE A 56 -18.71 -13.79 -12.28
N ALA A 57 -19.71 -13.87 -13.17
CA ALA A 57 -19.73 -13.12 -14.41
C ALA A 57 -21.06 -12.35 -14.61
N VAL A 58 -20.98 -11.16 -15.19
CA VAL A 58 -22.16 -10.36 -15.60
C VAL A 58 -21.90 -9.77 -16.98
N LEU A 59 -22.74 -10.08 -17.97
CA LEU A 59 -22.68 -9.49 -19.30
C LEU A 59 -23.61 -8.28 -19.38
N TYR A 60 -23.05 -7.10 -19.63
CA TYR A 60 -23.78 -5.89 -19.93
C TYR A 60 -23.82 -5.70 -21.44
N HIS A 61 -24.98 -5.89 -22.06
CA HIS A 61 -25.20 -5.53 -23.45
C HIS A 61 -25.68 -4.08 -23.54
N VAL A 62 -24.96 -3.24 -24.27
CA VAL A 62 -25.22 -1.79 -24.38
C VAL A 62 -25.50 -1.41 -25.83
N SER A 63 -26.67 -0.82 -26.05
CA SER A 63 -27.00 -0.09 -27.28
C SER A 63 -27.32 1.37 -26.94
N SER A 64 -27.37 2.23 -27.96
CA SER A 64 -27.71 3.66 -27.83
C SER A 64 -28.97 3.97 -27.02
N GLN A 65 -29.92 3.03 -26.94
CA GLN A 65 -31.21 3.22 -26.27
C GLN A 65 -31.39 2.36 -25.00
N LYS A 66 -30.55 1.35 -24.76
CA LYS A 66 -30.78 0.37 -23.68
C LYS A 66 -29.50 -0.27 -23.17
N VAL A 67 -29.39 -0.35 -21.84
CA VAL A 67 -28.46 -1.24 -21.15
C VAL A 67 -29.25 -2.44 -20.61
N VAL A 68 -28.74 -3.65 -20.83
CA VAL A 68 -29.28 -4.90 -20.27
C VAL A 68 -28.14 -5.64 -19.58
N ASN A 69 -28.30 -6.00 -18.31
CA ASN A 69 -27.37 -6.86 -17.59
C ASN A 69 -27.91 -8.30 -17.50
N ILE A 70 -27.02 -9.27 -17.68
CA ILE A 70 -27.31 -10.70 -17.60
C ILE A 70 -26.27 -11.31 -16.64
N PRO A 71 -26.62 -11.57 -15.37
CA PRO A 71 -25.73 -12.22 -14.42
C PRO A 71 -25.70 -13.73 -14.63
N PHE A 72 -24.54 -14.34 -14.43
CA PHE A 72 -24.32 -15.77 -14.51
C PHE A 72 -23.71 -16.28 -13.19
N GLY A 73 -24.37 -17.25 -12.56
CA GLY A 73 -23.88 -17.97 -11.39
C GLY A 73 -23.06 -19.20 -11.78
N THR A 74 -23.37 -19.84 -12.91
CA THR A 74 -22.68 -21.06 -13.37
C THR A 74 -22.18 -20.96 -14.81
N VAL A 75 -21.11 -21.71 -15.09
CA VAL A 75 -20.56 -21.86 -16.45
C VAL A 75 -21.61 -22.40 -17.43
N ARG A 76 -22.53 -23.27 -16.96
CA ARG A 76 -23.61 -23.83 -17.79
C ARG A 76 -24.64 -22.79 -18.23
N GLU A 77 -25.02 -21.86 -17.36
CA GLU A 77 -25.89 -20.73 -17.74
C GLU A 77 -25.22 -19.87 -18.82
N PHE A 78 -23.90 -19.67 -18.69
CA PHE A 78 -23.11 -18.91 -19.65
C PHE A 78 -22.92 -19.66 -20.98
N GLU A 79 -22.74 -20.98 -20.98
CA GLU A 79 -22.67 -21.80 -22.20
C GLU A 79 -24.01 -21.92 -22.92
N ALA A 80 -25.13 -21.86 -22.18
CA ALA A 80 -26.48 -21.83 -22.76
C ALA A 80 -26.82 -20.49 -23.46
N LEU A 81 -26.03 -19.43 -23.21
CA LEU A 81 -26.12 -18.17 -23.94
C LEU A 81 -25.70 -18.40 -25.40
N GLY A 82 -26.62 -18.27 -26.36
CA GLY A 82 -26.31 -18.38 -27.79
C GLY A 82 -25.50 -17.19 -28.34
N ASP A 83 -25.04 -17.31 -29.58
CA ASP A 83 -24.24 -16.25 -30.25
C ASP A 83 -25.04 -14.97 -30.53
N SER A 84 -26.38 -15.01 -30.40
CA SER A 84 -27.26 -13.85 -30.47
C SER A 84 -27.07 -12.84 -29.32
N ALA A 85 -26.28 -13.17 -28.30
CA ALA A 85 -25.89 -12.25 -27.23
C ALA A 85 -24.59 -11.48 -27.51
N LEU A 86 -23.90 -11.78 -28.62
CA LEU A 86 -22.74 -11.00 -29.07
C LEU A 86 -23.21 -9.65 -29.65
N PRO A 87 -22.45 -8.56 -29.45
CA PRO A 87 -22.85 -7.24 -29.92
C PRO A 87 -22.91 -7.18 -31.46
N GLY A 88 -24.03 -6.66 -31.96
CA GLY A 88 -24.23 -6.33 -33.36
C GLY A 88 -23.71 -4.94 -33.74
N ALA A 89 -23.93 -4.53 -34.98
CA ALA A 89 -23.59 -3.19 -35.46
C ALA A 89 -24.31 -2.11 -34.63
N GLY A 90 -23.55 -1.11 -34.14
CA GLY A 90 -24.09 -0.04 -33.30
C GLY A 90 -24.35 -0.43 -31.83
N SER A 91 -23.79 -1.55 -31.37
CA SER A 91 -23.83 -1.97 -29.96
C SER A 91 -22.47 -2.47 -29.49
N PHE A 92 -22.29 -2.55 -28.17
CA PHE A 92 -21.12 -3.16 -27.55
C PHE A 92 -21.53 -3.97 -26.33
N ALA A 93 -20.60 -4.80 -25.85
CA ALA A 93 -20.80 -5.57 -24.63
C ALA A 93 -19.65 -5.37 -23.65
N LEU A 94 -19.97 -5.33 -22.36
CA LEU A 94 -19.00 -5.37 -21.27
C LEU A 94 -19.21 -6.65 -20.47
N LEU A 95 -18.22 -7.54 -20.48
CA LEU A 95 -18.21 -8.73 -19.64
C LEU A 95 -17.45 -8.42 -18.36
N LEU A 96 -18.20 -8.27 -17.26
CA LEU A 96 -17.65 -8.15 -15.92
C LEU A 96 -17.33 -9.54 -15.35
N LEU A 97 -16.13 -9.71 -14.83
CA LEU A 97 -15.69 -10.87 -14.05
C LEU A 97 -15.31 -10.41 -12.64
N GLN A 98 -15.71 -11.18 -11.62
CA GLN A 98 -15.55 -10.82 -10.21
C GLN A 98 -14.70 -11.83 -9.43
N GLY A 99 -13.73 -11.34 -8.68
CA GLY A 99 -12.95 -12.11 -7.71
C GLY A 99 -12.17 -13.28 -8.30
N TYR A 100 -11.91 -14.27 -7.45
CA TYR A 100 -11.10 -15.45 -7.77
C TYR A 100 -11.82 -16.40 -8.75
N PRO A 101 -11.15 -16.89 -9.81
CA PRO A 101 -11.82 -17.66 -10.86
C PRO A 101 -11.92 -19.15 -10.52
N SER A 102 -12.83 -19.84 -11.20
CA SER A 102 -12.70 -21.29 -11.40
C SER A 102 -11.98 -21.59 -12.72
N PRO A 103 -11.24 -22.71 -12.83
CA PRO A 103 -10.57 -23.08 -14.08
C PRO A 103 -11.57 -23.39 -15.21
N GLU A 104 -12.78 -23.86 -14.89
CA GLU A 104 -13.87 -24.03 -15.86
C GLU A 104 -14.27 -22.68 -16.48
N TRP A 105 -14.47 -21.65 -15.66
CA TRP A 105 -14.78 -20.29 -16.13
C TRP A 105 -13.71 -19.77 -17.11
N LEU A 106 -12.42 -19.86 -16.76
CA LEU A 106 -11.36 -19.35 -17.63
C LEU A 106 -11.24 -20.15 -18.93
N ASN A 107 -11.39 -21.48 -18.89
CA ASN A 107 -11.36 -22.32 -20.08
C ASN A 107 -12.52 -22.03 -21.03
N THR A 108 -13.75 -21.88 -20.50
CA THR A 108 -14.93 -21.56 -21.32
C THR A 108 -14.85 -20.15 -21.90
N LEU A 109 -14.45 -19.15 -21.11
CA LEU A 109 -14.27 -17.78 -21.58
C LEU A 109 -13.16 -17.66 -22.63
N GLY A 110 -11.99 -18.24 -22.35
CA GLY A 110 -10.85 -18.26 -23.26
C GLY A 110 -11.14 -18.96 -24.58
N ALA A 111 -11.85 -20.10 -24.53
CA ALA A 111 -12.25 -20.82 -25.73
C ALA A 111 -13.35 -20.11 -26.54
N ARG A 112 -14.27 -19.39 -25.87
CA ARG A 112 -15.41 -18.74 -26.52
C ARG A 112 -15.03 -17.43 -27.22
N PHE A 113 -14.24 -16.58 -26.55
CA PHE A 113 -13.87 -15.26 -27.07
C PHE A 113 -12.44 -15.19 -27.63
N GLY A 114 -11.69 -16.29 -27.57
CA GLY A 114 -10.28 -16.31 -28.01
C GLY A 114 -9.37 -15.45 -27.13
N ILE A 115 -9.68 -15.34 -25.83
CA ILE A 115 -8.92 -14.49 -24.90
C ILE A 115 -7.48 -14.98 -24.82
N ASP A 116 -6.53 -14.05 -24.93
CA ASP A 116 -5.11 -14.35 -24.76
C ASP A 116 -4.87 -14.93 -23.35
N PRO A 117 -4.23 -16.11 -23.20
CA PRO A 117 -3.86 -16.65 -21.89
C PRO A 117 -3.03 -15.66 -21.05
N GLU A 118 -2.32 -14.72 -21.67
CA GLU A 118 -1.56 -13.67 -20.97
C GLU A 118 -2.48 -12.74 -20.18
N PHE A 119 -3.74 -12.51 -20.60
CA PHE A 119 -4.73 -11.77 -19.81
C PHE A 119 -4.98 -12.45 -18.46
N PHE A 120 -5.19 -13.76 -18.46
CA PHE A 120 -5.37 -14.52 -17.23
C PHE A 120 -4.09 -14.57 -16.39
N GLN A 121 -2.93 -14.69 -17.03
CA GLN A 121 -1.63 -14.72 -16.34
C GLN A 121 -1.30 -13.39 -15.65
N ARG A 122 -1.46 -12.26 -16.35
CA ARG A 122 -1.23 -10.91 -15.83
C ARG A 122 -2.19 -10.56 -14.70
N HIS A 123 -3.47 -10.94 -14.80
CA HIS A 123 -4.42 -10.70 -13.70
C HIS A 123 -4.13 -11.60 -12.48
N LEU A 124 -3.93 -12.91 -12.65
CA LEU A 124 -3.81 -13.83 -11.52
C LEU A 124 -2.43 -13.84 -10.85
N LEU A 125 -1.37 -13.51 -11.59
CA LEU A 125 0.01 -13.49 -11.08
C LEU A 125 0.42 -14.81 -10.37
N PHE A 126 -0.07 -15.96 -10.85
CA PHE A 126 0.10 -17.32 -10.28
C PHE A 126 1.56 -17.78 -10.00
N SER A 127 2.57 -16.97 -10.30
CA SER A 127 4.00 -17.35 -10.33
C SER A 127 4.86 -16.74 -9.21
N SER A 128 4.27 -16.01 -8.24
CA SER A 128 5.05 -15.22 -7.26
C SER A 128 5.17 -15.80 -5.84
N ALA A 129 4.50 -16.91 -5.50
CA ALA A 129 4.45 -17.40 -4.13
C ALA A 129 5.62 -18.31 -3.70
N SER A 130 6.30 -18.96 -4.64
CA SER A 130 7.34 -19.93 -4.31
C SER A 130 8.67 -19.22 -4.01
N VAL A 131 9.02 -19.22 -2.72
CA VAL A 131 10.29 -18.76 -2.13
C VAL A 131 10.49 -17.23 -2.10
N LYS A 132 10.06 -16.61 -0.99
CA LYS A 132 10.64 -15.35 -0.49
C LYS A 132 12.18 -15.48 -0.50
N GLY A 133 12.88 -14.58 -1.19
CA GLY A 133 14.35 -14.57 -1.26
C GLY A 133 14.96 -15.30 -2.47
N SER A 134 14.18 -16.02 -3.29
CA SER A 134 14.70 -16.54 -4.57
C SER A 134 14.71 -15.44 -5.62
N VAL A 135 15.90 -15.11 -6.13
CA VAL A 135 16.09 -14.15 -7.25
C VAL A 135 15.23 -14.56 -8.47
N GLY A 136 15.12 -15.87 -8.75
CA GLY A 136 14.29 -16.38 -9.84
C GLY A 136 12.78 -16.13 -9.65
N GLY A 137 12.28 -16.18 -8.41
CA GLY A 137 10.88 -15.84 -8.09
C GLY A 137 10.61 -14.34 -8.26
N CYS A 138 11.55 -13.50 -7.79
CA CYS A 138 11.49 -12.05 -7.97
C CYS A 138 11.49 -11.64 -9.44
N ILE A 139 12.35 -12.25 -10.27
CA ILE A 139 12.38 -11.99 -11.73
C ILE A 139 11.05 -12.38 -12.38
N ARG A 140 10.52 -13.58 -12.09
CA ARG A 140 9.23 -14.05 -12.66
C ARG A 140 8.04 -13.16 -12.26
N LYS A 141 8.02 -12.66 -11.03
CA LYS A 141 7.03 -11.64 -10.61
C LYS A 141 7.19 -10.37 -11.45
N ARG A 142 8.42 -9.87 -11.58
CA ARG A 142 8.74 -8.61 -12.26
C ARG A 142 8.44 -8.65 -13.76
N THR A 143 8.66 -9.77 -14.44
CA THR A 143 8.29 -9.95 -15.86
C THR A 143 6.79 -10.01 -16.10
N ALA A 144 5.98 -10.43 -15.11
CA ALA A 144 4.52 -10.43 -15.21
C ALA A 144 3.90 -9.04 -14.94
N THR A 145 4.63 -8.14 -14.26
CA THR A 145 4.14 -6.79 -13.90
C THR A 145 4.77 -5.66 -14.72
N HIS A 146 5.90 -5.89 -15.41
CA HIS A 146 6.52 -4.93 -16.31
C HIS A 146 6.53 -5.47 -17.73
N ILE A 147 5.61 -4.97 -18.55
CA ILE A 147 5.53 -5.22 -19.98
C ILE A 147 6.14 -4.01 -20.71
N LEU A 148 6.82 -4.24 -21.84
CA LEU A 148 7.30 -3.13 -22.68
C LEU A 148 6.10 -2.44 -23.34
N PRO A 149 6.07 -1.10 -23.49
CA PRO A 149 4.93 -0.38 -24.10
C PRO A 149 4.42 -0.99 -25.42
N SER A 150 5.34 -1.46 -26.28
CA SER A 150 5.03 -2.16 -27.55
C SER A 150 4.31 -3.51 -27.40
N CYS A 151 4.31 -4.10 -26.21
CA CYS A 151 3.79 -5.42 -25.88
C CYS A 151 2.57 -5.37 -24.94
N HIS A 152 2.08 -4.17 -24.58
CA HIS A 152 0.86 -4.04 -23.77
C HIS A 152 -0.35 -4.69 -24.46
N GLY A 153 -0.41 -4.63 -25.79
CA GLY A 153 -1.57 -5.06 -26.58
C GLY A 153 -2.78 -4.18 -26.26
N ASP A 154 -3.98 -4.73 -26.44
CA ASP A 154 -5.23 -4.05 -26.06
C ASP A 154 -5.59 -4.30 -24.58
N MET A 155 -4.59 -4.34 -23.69
CA MET A 155 -4.74 -4.70 -22.28
C MET A 155 -4.09 -3.70 -21.32
N VAL A 156 -4.82 -3.37 -20.24
CA VAL A 156 -4.38 -2.46 -19.18
C VAL A 156 -4.81 -2.98 -17.82
N SER A 157 -4.09 -2.61 -16.76
CA SER A 157 -4.50 -2.90 -15.38
C SER A 157 -4.47 -1.64 -14.54
N LEU A 158 -5.54 -1.42 -13.80
CA LEU A 158 -5.77 -0.28 -12.92
C LEU A 158 -5.70 -0.75 -11.48
N GLN A 159 -4.99 -0.01 -10.62
CA GLN A 159 -5.01 -0.25 -9.19
C GLN A 159 -6.15 0.54 -8.55
N ILE A 160 -6.86 -0.11 -7.62
CA ILE A 160 -7.87 0.46 -6.74
C ILE A 160 -7.36 0.35 -5.31
N THR A 161 -7.24 1.47 -4.63
CA THR A 161 -6.92 1.50 -3.20
C THR A 161 -8.17 1.84 -2.39
N LYS A 162 -8.50 1.02 -1.39
CA LYS A 162 -9.60 1.30 -0.45
C LYS A 162 -9.00 1.60 0.92
N ILE A 163 -9.40 2.72 1.52
CA ILE A 163 -9.00 3.09 2.87
C ILE A 163 -10.07 2.62 3.86
N ALA A 164 -9.62 2.17 5.03
CA ALA A 164 -10.47 1.86 6.17
C ALA A 164 -9.98 2.59 7.41
N SER A 165 -10.91 3.17 8.16
CA SER A 165 -10.67 3.55 9.54
C SER A 165 -10.98 2.39 10.48
N ARG A 166 -10.30 2.34 11.62
CA ARG A 166 -10.61 1.47 12.75
C ARG A 166 -10.71 2.31 14.02
N GLN A 167 -11.76 2.09 14.81
CA GLN A 167 -11.84 2.62 16.16
C GLN A 167 -11.16 1.65 17.14
N SER A 168 -10.45 2.20 18.13
CA SER A 168 -9.79 1.42 19.19
C SER A 168 -10.75 1.19 20.35
N VAL A 169 -10.90 -0.06 20.77
CA VAL A 169 -11.87 -0.54 21.77
C VAL A 169 -11.57 -0.04 23.19
N SER A 170 -10.40 0.56 23.43
CA SER A 170 -9.97 1.00 24.76
C SER A 170 -9.41 2.42 24.77
N PRO A 171 -10.18 3.43 25.23
CA PRO A 171 -9.65 4.74 25.60
C PRO A 171 -8.76 4.71 26.87
N ARG A 172 -8.42 3.51 27.37
CA ARG A 172 -7.46 3.27 28.47
C ARG A 172 -6.11 2.70 28.01
N HIS A 173 -5.93 2.46 26.70
CA HIS A 173 -4.65 2.13 26.08
C HIS A 173 -4.51 2.89 24.77
N THR A 174 -4.25 4.20 24.89
CA THR A 174 -3.73 5.04 23.79
C THR A 174 -2.28 4.70 23.41
N ASP A 175 -1.64 3.85 24.23
CA ASP A 175 -0.21 3.59 24.19
C ASP A 175 0.09 2.27 23.47
N LEU A 176 -0.32 2.15 22.20
CA LEU A 176 0.51 1.40 21.27
C LEU A 176 1.65 2.34 20.89
N ASP A 177 2.79 2.11 21.54
CA ASP A 177 4.05 2.72 21.16
C ASP A 177 4.42 2.37 19.70
N GLN A 178 5.46 3.04 19.21
CA GLN A 178 5.97 2.80 17.87
C GLN A 178 6.39 1.34 17.66
N GLU A 179 6.89 0.65 18.70
CA GLU A 179 7.26 -0.75 18.64
C GLU A 179 6.03 -1.65 18.38
N GLY A 180 4.91 -1.38 19.04
CA GLY A 180 3.63 -2.04 18.80
C GLY A 180 3.08 -1.82 17.38
N LEU A 181 3.24 -0.62 16.82
CA LEU A 181 2.88 -0.33 15.43
C LEU A 181 3.79 -1.07 14.43
N ASP A 182 5.10 -1.07 14.66
CA ASP A 182 6.07 -1.76 13.80
C ASP A 182 6.05 -3.28 13.97
N GLN A 183 5.60 -3.81 15.11
CA GLN A 183 5.22 -5.21 15.28
C GLN A 183 3.96 -5.55 14.47
N LEU A 184 2.92 -4.72 14.53
CA LEU A 184 1.69 -4.92 13.76
C LEU A 184 1.98 -4.94 12.25
N ARG A 185 2.74 -3.97 11.74
CA ARG A 185 3.16 -3.92 10.31
C ARG A 185 3.90 -5.19 9.86
N ARG A 186 4.81 -5.70 10.69
CA ARG A 186 5.51 -6.98 10.43
C ARG A 186 4.53 -8.15 10.38
N GLN A 187 3.68 -8.30 11.40
CA GLN A 187 2.69 -9.37 11.47
C GLN A 187 1.74 -9.34 10.25
N THR A 188 1.20 -8.18 9.88
CA THR A 188 0.30 -8.07 8.72
C THR A 188 0.99 -8.34 7.39
N SER A 189 2.30 -8.04 7.27
CA SER A 189 3.10 -8.38 6.08
C SER A 189 3.39 -9.89 5.97
N GLU A 190 3.63 -10.56 7.10
CA GLU A 190 3.75 -12.01 7.18
C GLU A 190 2.42 -12.70 6.83
N GLU A 191 1.31 -12.19 7.37
CA GLU A 191 -0.03 -12.67 7.05
C GLU A 191 -0.42 -12.42 5.58
N MET A 192 -0.08 -11.27 4.98
CA MET A 192 -0.23 -11.05 3.52
C MET A 192 0.58 -12.06 2.71
N THR A 193 1.81 -12.36 3.15
CA THR A 193 2.65 -13.35 2.47
C THR A 193 2.01 -14.74 2.52
N ALA A 194 1.48 -15.13 3.68
CA ALA A 194 0.81 -16.41 3.88
C ALA A 194 -0.55 -16.50 3.15
N TYR A 195 -1.27 -15.38 3.04
CA TYR A 195 -2.48 -15.27 2.22
C TYR A 195 -2.13 -15.46 0.73
N MET A 196 -1.12 -14.75 0.23
CA MET A 196 -0.68 -14.86 -1.16
C MET A 196 -0.15 -16.25 -1.52
N SER A 197 0.56 -16.91 -0.61
CA SER A 197 1.03 -18.28 -0.87
C SER A 197 -0.11 -19.27 -0.95
N LYS A 198 -1.17 -19.11 -0.13
CA LYS A 198 -2.40 -19.90 -0.22
C LYS A 198 -3.21 -19.58 -1.48
N LEU A 199 -3.30 -18.31 -1.88
CA LEU A 199 -4.04 -17.93 -3.09
C LEU A 199 -3.37 -18.47 -4.36
N ALA A 200 -2.04 -18.56 -4.37
CA ALA A 200 -1.28 -19.14 -5.48
C ALA A 200 -1.16 -20.67 -5.45
N SER A 201 -1.39 -21.35 -4.32
CA SER A 201 -1.32 -22.81 -4.29
C SER A 201 -2.55 -23.45 -4.94
N LEU A 202 -2.30 -24.09 -6.07
CA LEU A 202 -3.25 -24.89 -6.83
C LEU A 202 -3.99 -25.88 -5.91
N ASN A 203 -5.31 -25.69 -5.74
CA ASN A 203 -6.20 -26.45 -4.85
C ASN A 203 -6.15 -26.11 -3.35
N SER A 204 -5.88 -24.86 -2.97
CA SER A 204 -6.09 -24.42 -1.58
C SER A 204 -7.51 -24.69 -1.08
N PRO A 205 -7.71 -25.54 -0.05
CA PRO A 205 -9.02 -25.77 0.51
C PRO A 205 -9.54 -24.48 1.16
N GLY A 206 -10.71 -24.02 0.71
CA GLY A 206 -11.37 -22.82 1.25
C GLY A 206 -11.23 -21.54 0.42
N VAL A 207 -10.75 -21.60 -0.82
CA VAL A 207 -10.95 -20.53 -1.82
C VAL A 207 -12.11 -20.92 -2.74
N ALA A 208 -13.18 -20.12 -2.76
CA ALA A 208 -14.33 -20.33 -3.63
C ALA A 208 -14.25 -19.44 -4.89
N ALA A 209 -15.02 -19.80 -5.92
CA ALA A 209 -15.20 -18.94 -7.09
C ALA A 209 -15.89 -17.63 -6.69
N ALA A 210 -15.44 -16.54 -7.29
CA ALA A 210 -15.76 -15.14 -6.96
C ALA A 210 -15.34 -14.66 -5.56
N ASP A 211 -14.51 -15.36 -4.80
CA ASP A 211 -13.97 -14.80 -3.54
C ASP A 211 -13.08 -13.58 -3.80
N SER A 212 -13.18 -12.55 -2.93
CA SER A 212 -12.37 -11.33 -3.09
C SER A 212 -10.87 -11.61 -2.99
N ILE A 213 -10.11 -11.06 -3.94
CA ILE A 213 -8.65 -11.02 -3.93
C ILE A 213 -8.20 -9.69 -3.30
N ILE A 214 -7.20 -9.72 -2.41
CA ILE A 214 -6.52 -8.51 -1.89
C ILE A 214 -5.06 -8.60 -2.28
N ARG A 215 -4.56 -7.63 -3.06
CA ARG A 215 -3.21 -7.64 -3.62
C ARG A 215 -2.16 -7.21 -2.62
N GLU A 216 -2.51 -6.29 -1.73
CA GLU A 216 -1.61 -5.73 -0.74
C GLU A 216 -2.41 -5.11 0.42
N PHE A 217 -1.80 -5.03 1.61
CA PHE A 217 -2.41 -4.50 2.82
C PHE A 217 -1.40 -3.64 3.60
N SER A 218 -1.74 -2.38 3.86
CA SER A 218 -0.83 -1.39 4.45
C SER A 218 -1.42 -0.74 5.70
N VAL A 219 -0.62 -0.59 6.76
CA VAL A 219 -1.02 -0.04 8.07
C VAL A 219 -0.38 1.34 8.29
N HIS A 220 -1.16 2.38 8.04
CA HIS A 220 -0.72 3.79 8.05
C HIS A 220 -0.65 4.40 9.44
N GLY A 221 -1.20 3.73 10.45
CA GLY A 221 -1.14 4.13 11.86
C GLY A 221 -2.09 3.31 12.71
N LEU A 222 -2.42 3.83 13.90
CA LEU A 222 -3.38 3.17 14.79
C LEU A 222 -4.83 3.29 14.31
N ASP A 223 -5.16 4.28 13.48
CA ASP A 223 -6.55 4.57 13.10
C ASP A 223 -6.88 4.16 11.66
N TYR A 224 -5.87 3.99 10.79
CA TYR A 224 -6.07 3.78 9.35
C TYR A 224 -5.22 2.64 8.79
N PHE A 225 -5.83 1.87 7.89
CA PHE A 225 -5.18 0.92 7.00
C PHE A 225 -5.75 1.05 5.58
N SER A 226 -5.03 0.58 4.58
CA SER A 226 -5.56 0.43 3.22
C SER A 226 -5.39 -0.99 2.71
N LEU A 227 -6.28 -1.37 1.79
CA LEU A 227 -6.16 -2.59 1.02
C LEU A 227 -6.32 -2.31 -0.48
N GLU A 228 -5.48 -2.99 -1.24
CA GLU A 228 -5.23 -2.76 -2.65
C GLU A 228 -5.82 -3.90 -3.49
N GLN A 229 -6.45 -3.54 -4.60
CA GLN A 229 -7.15 -4.44 -5.52
C GLN A 229 -6.88 -4.02 -6.97
N THR A 230 -6.85 -4.95 -7.90
CA THR A 230 -6.60 -4.70 -9.32
C THR A 230 -7.87 -4.90 -10.16
N ILE A 231 -8.03 -4.05 -11.17
CA ILE A 231 -8.94 -4.26 -12.31
C ILE A 231 -8.08 -4.49 -13.54
N SER A 232 -8.25 -5.61 -14.24
CA SER A 232 -7.66 -5.83 -15.56
C SER A 232 -8.72 -5.67 -16.64
N ILE A 233 -8.38 -4.92 -17.69
CA ILE A 233 -9.25 -4.58 -18.81
C ILE A 233 -8.59 -5.10 -20.09
N GLY A 234 -9.37 -5.78 -20.93
CA GLY A 234 -8.96 -6.21 -22.26
C GLY A 234 -10.06 -5.93 -23.29
N PHE A 235 -9.68 -5.56 -24.52
CA PHE A 235 -10.64 -5.33 -25.61
C PHE A 235 -10.55 -6.42 -26.67
N HIS A 236 -11.70 -6.82 -27.21
CA HIS A 236 -11.81 -7.76 -28.31
C HIS A 236 -12.79 -7.23 -29.37
N ALA A 237 -12.40 -7.27 -30.64
CA ALA A 237 -13.33 -7.05 -31.76
C ALA A 237 -14.35 -8.18 -31.81
N CYS A 238 -15.65 -7.86 -31.96
CA CYS A 238 -16.70 -8.88 -31.95
C CYS A 238 -17.76 -8.57 -33.00
N GLY A 239 -17.71 -9.27 -34.14
CA GLY A 239 -18.63 -9.06 -35.25
C GLY A 239 -18.52 -7.65 -35.85
N GLN A 240 -19.55 -6.83 -35.66
CA GLN A 240 -19.62 -5.42 -36.06
C GLN A 240 -19.60 -4.47 -34.85
N GLY A 241 -19.40 -5.00 -33.65
CA GLY A 241 -19.24 -4.26 -32.40
C GLY A 241 -17.94 -4.63 -31.69
N TRP A 242 -17.88 -4.37 -30.39
CA TRP A 242 -16.73 -4.69 -29.55
C TRP A 242 -17.15 -5.24 -28.19
N LEU A 243 -16.27 -6.06 -27.61
CA LEU A 243 -16.41 -6.66 -26.29
C LEU A 243 -15.27 -6.16 -25.39
N GLY A 244 -15.63 -5.47 -24.31
CA GLY A 244 -14.70 -5.16 -23.21
C GLY A 244 -14.79 -6.24 -22.15
N ILE A 245 -13.67 -6.85 -21.78
CA ILE A 245 -13.57 -7.80 -20.66
C ILE A 245 -12.96 -7.05 -19.48
N ILE A 246 -13.72 -6.93 -18.40
CA ILE A 246 -13.35 -6.20 -17.19
C ILE A 246 -13.31 -7.21 -16.05
N TRP A 247 -12.12 -7.52 -15.53
CA TRP A 247 -11.97 -8.42 -14.41
C TRP A 247 -11.44 -7.68 -13.19
N HIS A 248 -12.21 -7.66 -12.10
CA HIS A 248 -11.77 -7.06 -10.85
C HIS A 248 -11.65 -8.07 -9.71
N ASP A 249 -10.71 -7.78 -8.81
CA ASP A 249 -10.45 -8.54 -7.61
C ASP A 249 -11.60 -8.57 -6.57
N ALA A 250 -12.50 -7.59 -6.59
CA ALA A 250 -13.63 -7.56 -5.65
C ALA A 250 -14.64 -8.68 -5.99
N GLY A 251 -15.26 -9.26 -4.97
CA GLY A 251 -16.24 -10.33 -5.11
C GLY A 251 -16.91 -10.61 -3.76
N SER A 252 -16.95 -11.87 -3.31
CA SER A 252 -17.49 -12.26 -2.00
C SER A 252 -16.98 -11.34 -0.86
N PRO A 253 -17.83 -11.02 0.13
CA PRO A 253 -17.41 -10.30 1.34
C PRO A 253 -16.15 -10.90 2.01
N LEU A 254 -15.28 -10.02 2.52
CA LEU A 254 -13.93 -10.38 3.01
C LEU A 254 -13.91 -11.24 4.29
N ASP A 255 -15.04 -11.33 4.98
CA ASP A 255 -15.30 -12.23 6.11
C ASP A 255 -15.62 -13.67 5.66
N GLN A 256 -16.12 -13.85 4.43
CA GLN A 256 -16.54 -15.13 3.87
C GLN A 256 -15.43 -15.82 3.05
N GLY A 257 -14.45 -15.07 2.55
CA GLY A 257 -13.35 -15.59 1.74
C GLY A 257 -12.17 -16.14 2.54
N LEU A 258 -11.05 -16.36 1.84
CA LEU A 258 -9.79 -16.80 2.44
C LEU A 258 -9.27 -15.78 3.48
N ARG A 259 -8.83 -16.28 4.64
CA ARG A 259 -8.36 -15.46 5.76
C ARG A 259 -7.07 -14.70 5.42
N GLY A 260 -7.05 -13.39 5.71
CA GLY A 260 -5.88 -12.51 5.60
C GLY A 260 -5.88 -11.41 6.67
N PRO A 261 -4.93 -10.45 6.63
CA PRO A 261 -4.68 -9.50 7.72
C PRO A 261 -5.75 -8.44 7.95
N TRP A 262 -6.73 -8.28 7.04
CA TRP A 262 -7.94 -7.49 7.30
C TRP A 262 -8.86 -8.11 8.35
N GLN A 263 -8.59 -9.33 8.82
CA GLN A 263 -9.37 -9.94 9.89
C GLN A 263 -9.19 -9.20 11.21
N THR A 264 -10.33 -8.93 11.86
CA THR A 264 -10.51 -8.37 13.19
C THR A 264 -9.38 -8.66 14.19
N ARG A 265 -8.97 -9.93 14.33
CA ARG A 265 -7.90 -10.36 15.23
C ARG A 265 -6.51 -9.82 14.85
N ALA A 266 -6.20 -9.75 13.57
CA ALA A 266 -4.91 -9.29 13.06
C ALA A 266 -4.76 -7.77 13.19
N ILE A 267 -5.79 -7.00 12.80
CA ILE A 267 -5.86 -5.55 13.04
C ILE A 267 -6.14 -5.14 14.48
N ARG A 268 -6.29 -6.08 15.43
CA ARG A 268 -6.67 -5.83 16.84
C ARG A 268 -7.97 -5.00 17.00
N SER A 269 -8.81 -4.98 15.96
CA SER A 269 -10.15 -4.34 15.86
C SER A 269 -11.27 -5.16 16.51
N ASN A 270 -12.52 -4.66 16.48
CA ASN A 270 -13.72 -5.50 16.28
C ASN A 270 -14.24 -5.33 14.84
N SER A 271 -15.07 -6.24 14.34
CA SER A 271 -15.65 -6.12 12.99
C SER A 271 -16.59 -4.92 12.83
N PHE A 272 -17.22 -4.45 13.91
CA PHE A 272 -18.10 -3.27 13.91
C PHE A 272 -17.32 -1.95 14.03
N ASP A 273 -16.06 -1.99 14.46
CA ASP A 273 -15.20 -0.80 14.63
C ASP A 273 -14.45 -0.43 13.34
N VAL A 274 -14.52 -1.27 12.30
CA VAL A 274 -13.89 -1.06 10.99
C VAL A 274 -14.89 -0.40 10.04
N THR A 275 -14.56 0.79 9.55
CA THR A 275 -15.36 1.53 8.56
C THR A 275 -14.55 1.79 7.30
N TYR A 276 -14.95 1.20 6.18
CA TYR A 276 -14.38 1.52 4.87
C TYR A 276 -14.85 2.91 4.41
N LEU A 277 -13.91 3.73 3.95
CA LEU A 277 -14.19 5.06 3.43
C LEU A 277 -14.70 4.96 1.97
N PRO A 278 -15.68 5.78 1.56
CA PRO A 278 -16.12 5.83 0.17
C PRO A 278 -15.21 6.74 -0.66
N THR A 279 -14.60 6.21 -1.71
CA THR A 279 -13.79 7.01 -2.64
C THR A 279 -14.65 8.05 -3.37
N PRO A 280 -14.39 9.36 -3.20
CA PRO A 280 -15.21 10.41 -3.76
C PRO A 280 -14.82 10.71 -5.21
N VAL A 281 -15.55 10.14 -6.17
CA VAL A 281 -15.38 10.48 -7.59
C VAL A 281 -16.00 11.85 -7.86
N HIS A 282 -15.18 12.85 -8.17
CA HIS A 282 -15.69 14.15 -8.63
C HIS A 282 -16.19 14.04 -10.08
N THR A 283 -17.39 14.54 -10.34
CA THR A 283 -17.96 14.64 -11.69
C THR A 283 -18.72 15.95 -11.83
N PRO A 284 -18.35 16.86 -12.76
CA PRO A 284 -18.95 18.18 -12.88
C PRO A 284 -20.49 18.14 -12.98
N GLY A 285 -21.15 18.85 -12.06
CA GLY A 285 -22.61 18.95 -12.01
C GLY A 285 -23.36 17.67 -11.62
N VAL A 286 -22.68 16.60 -11.15
CA VAL A 286 -23.34 15.33 -10.80
C VAL A 286 -24.42 15.49 -9.73
N ALA A 287 -24.20 16.36 -8.73
CA ALA A 287 -25.20 16.69 -7.72
C ALA A 287 -26.48 17.29 -8.32
N LEU A 288 -26.35 18.13 -9.35
CA LEU A 288 -27.47 18.77 -10.06
C LEU A 288 -28.21 17.80 -10.98
N ARG A 289 -27.55 16.73 -11.43
CA ARG A 289 -28.11 15.67 -12.29
C ARG A 289 -28.77 14.55 -11.49
N SER A 290 -28.68 14.56 -10.16
CA SER A 290 -29.21 13.52 -9.30
C SER A 290 -30.74 13.46 -9.33
N LYS A 291 -31.29 12.61 -10.21
CA LYS A 291 -32.71 12.22 -10.12
C LYS A 291 -32.89 11.49 -8.79
N ARG A 292 -33.87 11.94 -8.00
CA ARG A 292 -34.21 11.36 -6.68
C ARG A 292 -34.46 9.85 -6.85
N ARG A 293 -33.47 9.01 -6.52
CA ARG A 293 -33.66 7.54 -6.48
C ARG A 293 -34.87 7.29 -5.61
N LYS A 294 -35.90 6.61 -6.14
CA LYS A 294 -36.90 5.98 -5.27
C LYS A 294 -36.10 5.02 -4.38
N ALA A 295 -36.05 5.29 -3.08
CA ALA A 295 -35.43 4.38 -2.13
C ALA A 295 -36.07 3.00 -2.34
N GLY A 296 -35.24 2.02 -2.74
CA GLY A 296 -35.76 0.78 -3.31
C GLY A 296 -36.62 0.05 -2.29
N THR A 297 -37.92 -0.06 -2.57
CA THR A 297 -38.87 -0.82 -1.76
C THR A 297 -38.54 -2.31 -1.85
N ARG A 298 -37.55 -2.77 -1.09
CA ARG A 298 -37.46 -4.19 -0.70
C ARG A 298 -38.56 -4.44 0.33
N ALA A 299 -39.78 -4.59 -0.17
CA ALA A 299 -40.90 -5.10 0.60
C ALA A 299 -40.64 -6.58 0.89
N HIS A 300 -40.07 -6.86 2.06
CA HIS A 300 -40.49 -8.05 2.80
C HIS A 300 -41.51 -7.58 3.83
N ALA A 301 -42.69 -8.18 3.79
CA ALA A 301 -43.71 -8.00 4.79
C ALA A 301 -43.24 -8.63 6.10
N ASP A 302 -43.41 -7.91 7.20
CA ASP A 302 -44.01 -8.46 8.41
C ASP A 302 -44.64 -7.35 9.25
N ASN A 303 -45.59 -7.72 10.11
CA ASN A 303 -46.67 -6.85 10.59
C ASN A 303 -46.32 -5.90 11.75
N ASP A 304 -47.15 -4.85 11.84
CA ASP A 304 -47.65 -4.16 13.06
C ASP A 304 -46.70 -3.77 14.19
N SER A 305 -46.49 -2.44 14.32
CA SER A 305 -46.62 -1.69 15.60
C SER A 305 -46.57 -0.17 15.37
N PRO A 306 -47.59 0.61 15.77
CA PRO A 306 -47.64 2.06 15.53
C PRO A 306 -47.21 2.88 16.76
N HIS A 307 -45.91 3.03 16.99
CA HIS A 307 -45.40 4.00 17.97
C HIS A 307 -44.32 4.91 17.37
N GLY A 308 -44.64 6.21 17.30
CA GLY A 308 -43.73 7.23 16.81
C GLY A 308 -42.68 7.59 17.86
N GLY A 309 -41.41 7.58 17.44
CA GLY A 309 -40.29 8.13 18.20
C GLY A 309 -39.16 8.51 17.24
N LEU A 310 -38.64 9.73 17.34
CA LEU A 310 -37.44 10.15 16.60
C LEU A 310 -36.20 9.49 17.19
N HIS A 311 -36.01 8.21 16.88
CA HIS A 311 -34.72 7.54 17.03
C HIS A 311 -34.20 7.22 15.63
N ALA A 312 -33.02 7.76 15.31
CA ALA A 312 -32.27 7.40 14.12
C ALA A 312 -31.88 5.91 14.24
N GLY A 313 -32.74 5.05 13.68
CA GLY A 313 -32.66 3.62 13.89
C GLY A 313 -31.35 3.05 13.37
N THR A 314 -30.48 2.64 14.30
CA THR A 314 -29.40 1.69 14.07
C THR A 314 -30.01 0.35 13.67
N SER A 315 -30.44 0.24 12.42
CA SER A 315 -30.80 -1.06 11.85
C SER A 315 -29.55 -1.94 11.86
N ASN A 316 -29.66 -3.16 12.38
CA ASN A 316 -28.62 -4.20 12.35
C ASN A 316 -28.36 -4.71 10.91
N ARG A 317 -27.97 -3.79 10.03
CA ARG A 317 -27.45 -4.10 8.71
C ARG A 317 -25.97 -4.42 8.90
N ALA A 318 -25.55 -5.59 8.39
CA ALA A 318 -24.13 -5.89 8.26
C ALA A 318 -23.41 -4.68 7.63
N PRO A 319 -22.16 -4.35 8.04
CA PRO A 319 -21.42 -3.23 7.47
C PRO A 319 -21.46 -3.37 5.94
N PRO A 320 -21.69 -2.28 5.17
CA PRO A 320 -22.01 -2.33 3.75
C PRO A 320 -20.98 -3.19 3.00
N GLY A 321 -21.38 -4.45 2.77
CA GLY A 321 -20.44 -5.56 2.77
C GLY A 321 -19.87 -5.80 1.40
N ASN A 322 -18.88 -4.99 1.02
CA ASN A 322 -18.23 -5.07 -0.28
C ASN A 322 -19.19 -5.07 -1.49
N GLU A 323 -20.41 -4.53 -1.37
CA GLU A 323 -21.26 -4.22 -2.54
C GLU A 323 -20.38 -3.41 -3.49
N THR A 324 -19.95 -4.02 -4.59
CA THR A 324 -18.69 -3.59 -5.18
C THR A 324 -18.91 -2.21 -5.79
N THR A 325 -17.99 -1.27 -5.56
CA THR A 325 -18.10 0.05 -6.18
C THR A 325 -18.18 -0.07 -7.71
N MET A 326 -17.62 -1.15 -8.26
CA MET A 326 -17.75 -1.57 -9.64
C MET A 326 -19.17 -1.92 -10.07
N GLU A 327 -19.89 -2.79 -9.35
CA GLU A 327 -21.31 -3.10 -9.65
C GLU A 327 -22.14 -1.82 -9.61
N ARG A 328 -21.88 -0.90 -8.68
CA ARG A 328 -22.55 0.41 -8.66
C ARG A 328 -22.21 1.30 -9.85
N ILE A 329 -20.94 1.34 -10.27
CA ILE A 329 -20.50 2.06 -11.48
C ILE A 329 -21.18 1.49 -12.73
N LEU A 330 -21.40 0.16 -12.79
CA LEU A 330 -22.04 -0.49 -13.94
C LEU A 330 -23.57 -0.45 -13.91
N ASP A 331 -24.19 -0.50 -12.73
CA ASP A 331 -25.64 -0.27 -12.55
C ASP A 331 -26.02 1.18 -12.92
N ASP A 332 -25.19 2.16 -12.54
CA ASP A 332 -25.40 3.57 -12.85
C ASP A 332 -24.74 3.99 -14.20
N TYR A 333 -24.19 3.05 -14.98
CA TYR A 333 -23.39 3.29 -16.19
C TYR A 333 -24.06 4.20 -17.22
N ALA A 334 -25.34 3.96 -17.50
CA ALA A 334 -26.16 4.74 -18.43
C ALA A 334 -26.41 6.19 -17.98
N HIS A 335 -25.97 6.57 -16.77
CA HIS A 335 -26.00 7.94 -16.25
C HIS A 335 -24.61 8.57 -16.18
N LEU A 336 -23.55 7.77 -16.24
CA LEU A 336 -22.15 8.22 -16.20
C LEU A 336 -21.58 8.51 -17.61
N VAL A 337 -22.08 7.81 -18.63
CA VAL A 337 -21.49 7.79 -19.99
C VAL A 337 -22.54 8.10 -21.05
N ASP A 338 -22.18 8.91 -22.05
CA ASP A 338 -22.95 9.07 -23.29
C ASP A 338 -22.86 7.79 -24.14
N LEU A 339 -23.97 7.07 -24.29
CA LEU A 339 -23.99 5.76 -24.95
C LEU A 339 -23.64 5.84 -26.45
N ASP A 340 -24.05 6.90 -27.14
CA ASP A 340 -23.75 7.08 -28.57
C ASP A 340 -22.25 7.33 -28.79
N ARG A 341 -21.60 8.04 -27.85
CA ARG A 341 -20.13 8.17 -27.85
C ARG A 341 -19.45 6.87 -27.44
N ALA A 342 -19.97 6.14 -26.45
CA ALA A 342 -19.38 4.88 -25.95
C ALA A 342 -19.35 3.76 -27.01
N VAL A 343 -20.38 3.67 -27.87
CA VAL A 343 -20.40 2.72 -29.00
C VAL A 343 -19.19 2.93 -29.92
N ASN A 344 -18.78 4.18 -30.15
CA ASN A 344 -17.76 4.57 -31.12
C ASN A 344 -16.35 4.76 -30.52
N ASP A 345 -16.23 4.87 -29.20
CA ASP A 345 -14.98 5.11 -28.46
C ASP A 345 -14.91 4.18 -27.24
N PRO A 346 -14.27 3.00 -27.37
CA PRO A 346 -14.16 2.02 -26.29
C PRO A 346 -13.39 2.54 -25.07
N PHE A 347 -12.49 3.51 -25.24
CA PHE A 347 -11.80 4.14 -24.11
C PHE A 347 -12.73 5.07 -23.34
N TYR A 348 -13.50 5.90 -24.04
CA TYR A 348 -14.54 6.72 -23.41
C TYR A 348 -15.57 5.87 -22.68
N ALA A 349 -15.97 4.73 -23.26
CA ALA A 349 -16.85 3.76 -22.62
C ALA A 349 -16.32 3.25 -21.27
N LEU A 350 -15.00 3.13 -21.08
CA LEU A 350 -14.39 2.70 -19.82
C LEU A 350 -13.82 3.84 -18.97
N SER A 351 -13.94 5.09 -19.41
CA SER A 351 -13.44 6.25 -18.68
C SER A 351 -13.91 6.36 -17.22
N PRO A 352 -15.13 5.93 -16.79
CA PRO A 352 -15.48 5.92 -15.37
C PRO A 352 -14.58 5.01 -14.50
N LEU A 353 -14.03 3.95 -15.08
CA LEU A 353 -13.14 3.01 -14.37
C LEU A 353 -11.76 3.64 -14.11
N PHE A 354 -11.22 4.32 -15.13
CA PHE A 354 -9.99 5.09 -15.00
C PHE A 354 -10.16 6.26 -14.03
N SER A 355 -11.26 7.00 -14.11
CA SER A 355 -11.60 8.06 -13.14
C SER A 355 -11.63 7.50 -11.71
N PHE A 356 -12.39 6.42 -11.48
CA PHE A 356 -12.50 5.80 -10.16
C PHE A 356 -11.13 5.34 -9.62
N ALA A 357 -10.29 4.75 -10.48
CA ALA A 357 -8.95 4.31 -10.11
C ALA A 357 -8.05 5.48 -9.70
N VAL A 358 -7.95 6.55 -10.51
CA VAL A 358 -7.10 7.71 -10.18
C VAL A 358 -7.62 8.47 -8.95
N PHE A 359 -8.94 8.57 -8.73
CA PHE A 359 -9.48 9.12 -7.49
C PHE A 359 -9.12 8.26 -6.26
N SER A 360 -9.10 6.93 -6.39
CA SER A 360 -8.69 6.03 -5.30
C SER A 360 -7.19 6.13 -4.98
N GLU A 361 -6.35 6.40 -5.99
CA GLU A 361 -4.92 6.69 -5.82
C GLU A 361 -4.71 8.07 -5.17
N MET A 362 -5.46 9.10 -5.57
CA MET A 362 -5.40 10.42 -4.91
C MET A 362 -5.81 10.34 -3.43
N GLU A 363 -6.84 9.58 -3.08
CA GLU A 363 -7.31 9.39 -1.70
C GLU A 363 -6.21 8.83 -0.78
N ILE A 364 -5.44 7.83 -1.26
CA ILE A 364 -4.32 7.26 -0.51
C ILE A 364 -3.10 8.19 -0.47
N LEU A 365 -2.82 8.92 -1.54
CA LEU A 365 -1.75 9.94 -1.54
C LEU A 365 -2.04 11.05 -0.53
N ASP A 366 -3.29 11.51 -0.42
CA ASP A 366 -3.70 12.51 0.57
C ASP A 366 -3.64 11.98 2.02
N LEU A 367 -3.99 10.71 2.25
CA LEU A 367 -3.77 10.07 3.56
C LEU A 367 -2.28 10.04 3.94
N ILE A 368 -1.42 9.66 2.99
CA ILE A 368 0.04 9.63 3.23
C ILE A 368 0.57 11.05 3.43
N ALA A 369 0.13 12.03 2.64
CA ALA A 369 0.52 13.44 2.79
C ALA A 369 0.14 13.99 4.18
N ALA A 370 -1.06 13.66 4.67
CA ALA A 370 -1.48 14.01 6.02
C ALA A 370 -0.59 13.37 7.09
N LYS A 371 -0.26 12.07 6.97
CA LYS A 371 0.62 11.36 7.91
C LYS A 371 2.06 11.86 7.86
N VAL A 372 2.61 12.15 6.69
CA VAL A 372 3.98 12.71 6.54
C VAL A 372 4.06 14.11 7.14
N ARG A 373 3.04 14.95 6.93
CA ARG A 373 2.98 16.28 7.55
C ARG A 373 2.87 16.23 9.08
N ASP A 374 2.12 15.26 9.60
CA ASP A 374 1.96 15.01 11.04
C ASP A 374 3.28 14.54 11.70
N GLU A 375 4.09 13.73 11.00
CA GLU A 375 5.43 13.31 11.47
C GLU A 375 6.48 14.44 11.40
N LEU A 376 6.35 15.36 10.44
CA LEU A 376 7.28 16.47 10.22
C LEU A 376 6.90 17.76 10.98
N ASP A 377 5.84 17.74 11.79
CA ASP A 377 5.45 18.92 12.56
C ASP A 377 6.52 19.31 13.59
N HIS A 378 6.78 20.63 13.66
CA HIS A 378 7.89 21.18 14.44
C HIS A 378 7.71 20.95 15.95
N SER A 379 6.47 20.84 16.43
CA SER A 379 6.14 20.50 17.82
C SER A 379 6.72 19.14 18.25
N ARG A 380 6.68 18.14 17.35
CA ARG A 380 7.21 16.79 17.58
C ARG A 380 8.73 16.72 17.44
N LEU A 381 9.31 17.57 16.59
CA LEU A 381 10.75 17.61 16.36
C LEU A 381 11.53 18.32 17.48
N THR A 382 10.92 19.28 18.19
CA THR A 382 11.59 20.08 19.24
C THR A 382 11.43 19.51 20.65
N GLY A 383 10.36 18.77 20.94
CA GLY A 383 10.31 17.84 22.08
C GLY A 383 10.36 18.47 23.48
N ASP A 384 9.67 19.59 23.68
CA ASP A 384 9.53 20.24 25.00
C ASP A 384 8.39 19.63 25.86
N GLY A 385 7.64 18.67 25.31
CA GLY A 385 6.59 17.91 25.98
C GLY A 385 7.06 16.55 26.48
N ALA A 386 6.83 16.25 27.75
CA ALA A 386 7.00 14.90 28.28
C ALA A 386 5.86 13.97 27.81
N ALA A 387 6.24 12.74 27.46
CA ALA A 387 5.41 11.60 27.05
C ALA A 387 4.91 11.55 25.58
N THR A 388 4.84 10.30 25.10
CA THR A 388 4.25 9.79 23.85
C THR A 388 4.87 10.23 22.52
N THR A 389 5.60 9.28 21.93
CA THR A 389 5.92 9.16 20.49
C THR A 389 6.86 10.21 19.91
N SER A 390 8.17 9.93 19.97
CA SER A 390 9.12 10.54 19.04
C SER A 390 8.67 10.30 17.59
N PRO A 391 8.71 11.31 16.70
CA PRO A 391 8.49 11.06 15.29
C PRO A 391 9.54 10.05 14.84
N THR A 392 9.12 8.93 14.26
CA THR A 392 10.04 7.80 14.06
C THR A 392 10.37 7.62 12.59
N LEU A 393 11.67 7.52 12.31
CA LEU A 393 12.21 7.26 10.98
C LEU A 393 11.56 6.05 10.29
N SER A 394 11.08 5.07 11.05
CA SER A 394 10.33 3.92 10.52
C SER A 394 8.98 4.30 9.88
N ASN A 395 8.27 5.33 10.36
CA ASN A 395 7.02 5.80 9.74
C ASN A 395 7.28 6.43 8.37
N LEU A 396 8.29 7.30 8.25
CA LEU A 396 8.68 7.86 6.96
C LEU A 396 9.24 6.79 6.00
N LEU A 397 10.07 5.86 6.48
CA LEU A 397 10.56 4.74 5.67
C LEU A 397 9.43 3.84 5.17
N TYR A 398 8.42 3.56 6.01
CA TYR A 398 7.26 2.76 5.65
C TYR A 398 6.39 3.46 4.60
N ASN A 399 6.07 4.73 4.82
CA ASN A 399 5.33 5.55 3.86
C ASN A 399 6.09 5.68 2.53
N GLN A 400 7.43 5.82 2.55
CA GLN A 400 8.25 5.86 1.34
C GLN A 400 8.17 4.55 0.54
N GLN A 401 8.18 3.39 1.19
CA GLN A 401 8.02 2.10 0.51
C GLN A 401 6.65 1.98 -0.18
N ILE A 402 5.60 2.51 0.46
CA ILE A 402 4.24 2.55 -0.08
C ILE A 402 4.17 3.52 -1.27
N LEU A 403 4.66 4.76 -1.15
CA LEU A 403 4.68 5.74 -2.25
C LEU A 403 5.41 5.20 -3.47
N GLN A 404 6.55 4.54 -3.28
CA GLN A 404 7.29 3.89 -4.37
C GLN A 404 6.49 2.77 -5.06
N ARG A 405 5.52 2.13 -4.38
CA ARG A 405 4.57 1.19 -4.99
C ARG A 405 3.52 1.93 -5.82
N HIS A 406 2.88 2.98 -5.28
CA HIS A 406 1.87 3.77 -6.00
C HIS A 406 2.44 4.46 -7.26
N ILE A 407 3.65 5.02 -7.18
CA ILE A 407 4.39 5.56 -8.34
C ILE A 407 4.49 4.53 -9.48
N ARG A 408 4.86 3.27 -9.17
CA ARG A 408 4.92 2.19 -10.18
C ARG A 408 3.54 1.78 -10.69
N ASN A 409 2.52 1.81 -9.82
CA ASN A 409 1.15 1.47 -10.21
C ASN A 409 0.58 2.49 -11.21
N LEU A 410 0.88 3.78 -11.03
CA LEU A 410 0.45 4.87 -11.92
C LEU A 410 1.15 4.86 -13.29
N GLN A 411 2.41 4.42 -13.35
CA GLN A 411 3.20 4.37 -14.60
C GLN A 411 2.61 3.45 -15.68
N SER A 412 1.95 2.35 -15.31
CA SER A 412 1.41 1.37 -16.26
C SER A 412 0.20 1.93 -17.05
N PRO A 413 -0.85 2.49 -16.41
CA PRO A 413 -1.93 3.21 -17.12
C PRO A 413 -1.44 4.40 -17.96
N ILE A 414 -0.44 5.15 -17.47
CA ILE A 414 0.17 6.26 -18.22
C ILE A 414 0.78 5.76 -19.52
N SER A 415 1.65 4.74 -19.47
CA SER A 415 2.31 4.17 -20.65
C SER A 415 1.30 3.61 -21.66
N TYR A 416 0.20 3.01 -21.18
CA TYR A 416 -0.90 2.54 -22.02
C TYR A 416 -1.61 3.71 -22.74
N MET A 417 -1.95 4.78 -22.02
CA MET A 417 -2.61 5.96 -22.60
C MET A 417 -1.69 6.73 -23.56
N GLU A 418 -0.38 6.77 -23.29
CA GLU A 418 0.63 7.34 -24.20
C GLU A 418 0.75 6.54 -25.50
N ALA A 419 0.70 5.21 -25.44
CA ALA A 419 0.66 4.36 -26.62
C ALA A 419 -0.61 4.59 -27.45
N LEU A 420 -1.78 4.73 -26.81
CA LEU A 420 -3.02 5.11 -27.48
C LEU A 420 -2.91 6.47 -28.18
N CYS A 421 -2.41 7.51 -27.50
CA CYS A 421 -2.21 8.83 -28.10
C CYS A 421 -1.23 8.83 -29.29
N SER A 422 -0.25 7.94 -29.27
CA SER A 422 0.76 7.83 -30.33
C SER A 422 0.26 7.07 -31.57
N SER A 423 -0.80 6.26 -31.42
CA SER A 423 -1.37 5.47 -32.51
C SER A 423 -2.26 6.27 -33.47
N ASP A 424 -2.63 7.51 -33.12
CA ASP A 424 -3.51 8.39 -33.93
C ASP A 424 -2.93 8.73 -35.34
N GLY A 425 -1.63 8.46 -35.59
CA GLY A 425 -0.92 8.93 -36.79
C GLY A 425 -0.49 7.88 -37.83
N ASN A 426 -0.43 6.58 -37.49
CA ASN A 426 0.06 5.53 -38.41
C ASN A 426 -0.34 4.11 -37.95
N THR A 427 -1.10 3.38 -38.78
CA THR A 427 -0.86 1.98 -39.21
C THR A 427 -2.16 1.33 -39.70
N SER A 428 -2.27 1.14 -41.02
CA SER A 428 -3.19 0.15 -41.60
C SER A 428 -2.57 -1.26 -41.48
N ALA A 429 -2.88 -2.02 -40.43
CA ALA A 429 -2.64 -3.47 -40.41
C ALA A 429 -3.41 -4.21 -39.30
N SER A 430 -4.10 -5.28 -39.71
CA SER A 430 -4.46 -6.47 -38.91
C SER A 430 -5.48 -6.34 -37.76
N HIS A 431 -6.67 -6.93 -37.96
CA HIS A 431 -7.64 -7.38 -36.94
C HIS A 431 -8.06 -6.40 -35.82
N ALA A 432 -7.99 -5.09 -36.08
CA ALA A 432 -8.25 -4.07 -35.08
C ALA A 432 -9.72 -4.04 -34.62
N ALA A 433 -9.91 -3.92 -33.29
CA ALA A 433 -11.09 -3.31 -32.68
C ALA A 433 -11.30 -1.87 -33.23
N PRO A 434 -12.49 -1.25 -33.12
CA PRO A 434 -12.74 0.10 -33.62
C PRO A 434 -11.84 1.15 -32.92
N ARG A 435 -10.69 1.44 -33.53
CA ARG A 435 -9.68 2.39 -33.04
C ARG A 435 -9.98 3.85 -33.43
N SER A 436 -11.27 4.23 -33.50
CA SER A 436 -11.70 5.64 -33.55
C SER A 436 -11.72 6.25 -32.14
N VAL A 437 -10.63 6.11 -31.40
CA VAL A 437 -10.47 6.73 -30.08
C VAL A 437 -10.51 8.24 -30.26
N LYS A 438 -11.45 8.95 -29.63
CA LYS A 438 -11.43 10.41 -29.66
C LYS A 438 -10.38 10.89 -28.67
N SER A 439 -9.21 11.19 -29.22
CA SER A 439 -7.97 11.66 -28.60
C SER A 439 -8.16 12.51 -27.33
N ASP A 440 -9.16 13.39 -27.29
CA ASP A 440 -9.46 14.28 -26.15
C ASP A 440 -9.76 13.54 -24.83
N THR A 441 -10.47 12.41 -24.86
CA THR A 441 -10.77 11.65 -23.63
C THR A 441 -9.49 11.08 -23.01
N VAL A 442 -8.64 10.50 -23.86
CA VAL A 442 -7.36 9.91 -23.43
C VAL A 442 -6.42 11.01 -22.94
N LYS A 443 -6.35 12.15 -23.65
CA LYS A 443 -5.53 13.30 -23.25
C LYS A 443 -5.93 13.87 -21.88
N ALA A 444 -7.22 13.99 -21.60
CA ALA A 444 -7.71 14.43 -20.29
C ALA A 444 -7.32 13.43 -19.19
N MET A 445 -7.62 12.15 -19.37
CA MET A 445 -7.30 11.11 -18.39
C MET A 445 -5.78 10.96 -18.17
N LEU A 446 -4.98 11.09 -19.23
CA LEU A 446 -3.53 11.08 -19.17
C LEU A 446 -2.98 12.29 -18.40
N ALA A 447 -3.63 13.46 -18.47
CA ALA A 447 -3.26 14.62 -17.66
C ALA A 447 -3.55 14.36 -16.16
N ASP A 448 -4.71 13.80 -15.83
CA ASP A 448 -5.10 13.47 -14.44
C ASP A 448 -4.14 12.43 -13.83
N TYR A 449 -3.80 11.38 -14.56
CA TYR A 449 -2.82 10.38 -14.10
C TYR A 449 -1.39 10.94 -13.97
N ARG A 450 -0.96 11.81 -14.88
CA ARG A 450 0.35 12.49 -14.76
C ARG A 450 0.39 13.45 -13.57
N PHE A 451 -0.72 14.12 -13.25
CA PHE A 451 -0.84 14.92 -12.03
C PHE A 451 -0.70 14.04 -10.77
N ALA A 452 -1.42 12.91 -10.71
CA ALA A 452 -1.30 11.97 -9.60
C ALA A 452 0.13 11.41 -9.45
N LEU A 453 0.80 11.07 -10.56
CA LEU A 453 2.19 10.62 -10.55
C LEU A 453 3.14 11.71 -10.03
N ALA A 454 3.04 12.94 -10.53
CA ALA A 454 3.87 14.05 -10.10
C ALA A 454 3.65 14.40 -8.60
N TYR A 455 2.42 14.29 -8.11
CA TYR A 455 2.10 14.46 -6.69
C TYR A 455 2.73 13.34 -5.83
N ALA A 456 2.64 12.09 -6.27
CA ALA A 456 3.27 10.96 -5.59
C ALA A 456 4.81 11.07 -5.57
N GLU A 457 5.43 11.52 -6.66
CA GLU A 457 6.88 11.75 -6.76
C GLU A 457 7.34 12.91 -5.86
N ALA A 458 6.60 14.02 -5.82
CA ALA A 458 6.86 15.13 -4.92
C ALA A 458 6.76 14.70 -3.44
N LEU A 459 5.69 14.00 -3.07
CA LEU A 459 5.49 13.49 -1.72
C LEU A 459 6.57 12.46 -1.31
N ALA A 460 7.07 11.67 -2.27
CA ALA A 460 8.20 10.76 -2.04
C ALA A 460 9.55 11.49 -1.89
N ALA A 461 9.71 12.66 -2.50
CA ALA A 461 10.86 13.54 -2.27
C ALA A 461 10.79 14.21 -0.89
N ASP A 462 9.61 14.71 -0.50
CA ASP A 462 9.34 15.29 0.82
C ASP A 462 9.62 14.28 1.94
N CYS A 463 9.23 13.00 1.76
CA CYS A 463 9.58 11.93 2.70
C CYS A 463 11.10 11.77 2.85
N VAL A 464 11.86 11.77 1.75
CA VAL A 464 13.33 11.62 1.78
C VAL A 464 14.00 12.82 2.45
N GLN A 465 13.53 14.04 2.17
CA GLN A 465 14.00 15.26 2.84
C GLN A 465 13.69 15.21 4.35
N GLY A 466 12.46 14.80 4.71
CA GLY A 466 12.04 14.60 6.09
C GLY A 466 12.93 13.62 6.85
N MET A 467 13.26 12.46 6.26
CA MET A 467 14.18 11.48 6.86
C MET A 467 15.57 12.07 7.11
N SER A 468 16.09 12.89 6.18
CA SER A 468 17.38 13.59 6.35
C SER A 468 17.34 14.56 7.53
N ILE A 469 16.29 15.39 7.62
CA ILE A 469 16.09 16.32 8.74
C ILE A 469 16.05 15.55 10.08
N MET A 470 15.29 14.46 10.16
CA MET A 470 15.21 13.63 11.36
C MET A 470 16.55 12.99 11.74
N ALA A 471 17.32 12.51 10.77
CA ALA A 471 18.65 11.95 11.01
C ALA A 471 19.61 13.01 11.59
N HIS A 472 19.58 14.24 11.07
CA HIS A 472 20.36 15.35 11.63
C HIS A 472 19.93 15.71 13.06
N HIS A 473 18.63 15.79 13.35
CA HIS A 473 18.13 16.03 14.70
C HIS A 473 18.51 14.91 15.69
N ALA A 474 18.45 13.64 15.26
CA ALA A 474 18.88 12.50 16.06
C ALA A 474 20.38 12.57 16.41
N ALA A 475 21.24 12.84 15.43
CA ALA A 475 22.68 13.00 15.64
C ALA A 475 23.02 14.19 16.57
N ILE A 476 22.29 15.30 16.47
CA ILE A 476 22.44 16.44 17.39
C ILE A 476 22.04 16.03 18.81
N ARG A 477 20.92 15.32 18.99
CA ARG A 477 20.44 14.85 20.30
C ARG A 477 21.40 13.84 20.94
N GLU A 478 21.94 12.90 20.17
CA GLU A 478 22.96 11.95 20.63
C GLU A 478 24.25 12.68 21.04
N SER A 479 24.71 13.65 20.25
CA SER A 479 25.85 14.51 20.60
C SER A 479 25.62 15.29 21.90
N GLN A 480 24.44 15.89 22.09
CA GLN A 480 24.07 16.57 23.33
C GLN A 480 24.06 15.61 24.54
N LYS A 481 23.54 14.40 24.37
CA LYS A 481 23.55 13.35 25.40
C LYS A 481 24.99 12.93 25.76
N ALA A 482 25.82 12.64 24.77
CA ALA A 482 27.24 12.30 24.98
C ALA A 482 28.01 13.44 25.67
N ILE A 483 27.71 14.70 25.33
CA ILE A 483 28.27 15.88 26.03
C ILE A 483 27.78 15.95 27.49
N ALA A 484 26.52 15.63 27.77
CA ALA A 484 25.98 15.59 29.13
C ALA A 484 26.60 14.47 29.97
N GLU A 485 26.76 13.26 29.40
CA GLU A 485 27.44 12.12 30.02
C GLU A 485 28.92 12.44 30.28
N ALA A 486 29.64 13.00 29.30
CA ALA A 486 31.02 13.44 29.46
C ALA A 486 31.17 14.52 30.55
N ARG A 487 30.21 15.45 30.69
CA ARG A 487 30.16 16.41 31.82
C ARG A 487 29.93 15.71 33.16
N GLY A 488 29.10 14.68 33.20
CA GLY A 488 28.88 13.82 34.37
C GLY A 488 30.17 13.12 34.82
N VAL A 489 30.83 12.41 33.90
CA VAL A 489 32.13 11.77 34.14
C VAL A 489 33.17 12.79 34.59
N THR A 490 33.28 13.95 33.92
CA THR A 490 34.21 15.02 34.30
C THR A 490 33.98 15.52 35.73
N ARG A 491 32.73 15.61 36.20
CA ARG A 491 32.41 15.97 37.59
C ARG A 491 32.85 14.88 38.56
N LEU A 492 32.59 13.61 38.24
CA LEU A 492 32.98 12.47 39.08
C LEU A 492 34.51 12.36 39.20
N THR A 493 35.24 12.46 38.09
CA THR A 493 36.71 12.41 38.08
C THR A 493 37.32 13.54 38.92
N ARG A 494 36.78 14.76 38.85
CA ARG A 494 37.23 15.89 39.69
C ARG A 494 37.06 15.64 41.19
N LEU A 495 35.98 14.98 41.60
CA LEU A 495 35.78 14.57 42.99
C LEU A 495 36.76 13.45 43.38
N ALA A 496 36.93 12.44 42.53
CA ALA A 496 37.86 11.33 42.77
C ALA A 496 39.32 11.82 42.92
N THR A 497 39.77 12.78 42.11
CA THR A 497 41.13 13.36 42.22
C THR A 497 41.38 14.09 43.54
N LEU A 498 40.34 14.52 44.25
CA LEU A 498 40.46 15.12 45.59
C LEU A 498 40.39 14.05 46.69
N PHE A 499 39.41 13.14 46.60
CA PHE A 499 39.15 12.18 47.68
C PHE A 499 40.07 10.97 47.70
N VAL A 500 40.60 10.49 46.56
CA VAL A 500 41.46 9.30 46.54
C VAL A 500 42.80 9.51 47.27
N PRO A 501 43.56 10.61 47.06
CA PRO A 501 44.79 10.86 47.80
C PRO A 501 44.54 11.11 49.29
N LEU A 502 43.48 11.84 49.64
CA LEU A 502 43.10 12.08 51.04
C LEU A 502 42.70 10.78 51.74
N GLY A 503 41.91 9.92 51.08
CA GLY A 503 41.53 8.60 51.56
C GLY A 503 42.76 7.72 51.84
N LEU A 504 43.75 7.72 50.94
CA LEU A 504 45.01 7.01 51.15
C LEU A 504 45.76 7.50 52.39
N VAL A 505 45.88 8.82 52.59
CA VAL A 505 46.50 9.39 53.80
C VAL A 505 45.76 8.94 55.06
N THR A 506 44.42 9.04 55.08
CA THR A 506 43.63 8.59 56.24
C THR A 506 43.77 7.09 56.50
N SER A 507 43.91 6.27 55.45
CA SER A 507 44.12 4.82 55.57
C SER A 507 45.49 4.50 56.17
N VAL A 508 46.57 5.12 55.67
CA VAL A 508 47.95 4.90 56.16
C VAL A 508 48.07 5.26 57.64
N PHE A 509 47.51 6.40 58.07
CA PHE A 509 47.51 6.78 59.49
C PHE A 509 46.49 6.01 60.35
N SER A 510 45.55 5.27 59.74
CA SER A 510 44.62 4.37 60.44
C SER A 510 45.16 2.93 60.57
N MET A 511 46.26 2.59 59.89
CA MET A 511 46.87 1.27 59.95
C MET A 511 47.90 1.20 61.08
N ASN A 512 47.77 0.17 61.95
CA ASN A 512 48.73 -0.10 63.02
C ASN A 512 50.02 -0.74 62.50
N VAL A 513 50.79 0.01 61.73
CA VAL A 513 52.12 -0.37 61.22
C VAL A 513 53.14 -0.25 62.35
N ARG A 514 53.90 -1.33 62.63
CA ARG A 514 54.84 -1.39 63.75
C ARG A 514 55.91 -0.31 63.68
N GLU A 515 56.37 0.02 62.49
CA GLU A 515 57.44 0.98 62.21
C GLU A 515 56.98 2.44 62.39
N ILE A 516 55.67 2.71 62.28
CA ILE A 516 55.07 4.04 62.51
C ILE A 516 54.68 4.20 63.99
N ASN A 517 54.29 3.11 64.64
CA ASN A 517 53.85 3.07 66.04
C ASN A 517 54.92 2.53 67.01
N ALA A 518 56.20 2.51 66.61
CA ALA A 518 57.33 2.13 67.47
C ALA A 518 57.76 3.31 68.36
N GLY A 519 57.08 3.51 69.48
CA GLY A 519 57.33 4.59 70.45
C GLY A 519 56.03 5.27 70.87
N ASP A 520 56.10 6.54 71.28
CA ASP A 520 54.93 7.36 71.66
C ASP A 520 53.98 7.71 70.49
N GLY A 521 54.29 7.23 69.28
CA GLY A 521 53.52 7.47 68.05
C GLY A 521 53.67 8.89 67.48
N PRO A 522 53.29 9.10 66.20
CA PRO A 522 53.25 10.45 65.64
C PRO A 522 52.11 11.27 66.31
N PRO A 523 52.39 12.47 66.83
CA PRO A 523 51.35 13.29 67.45
C PRO A 523 50.31 13.74 66.41
N LEU A 524 49.05 13.86 66.84
CA LEU A 524 47.87 14.07 65.98
C LEU A 524 48.00 15.24 64.96
N TRP A 525 48.81 16.26 65.29
CA TRP A 525 49.06 17.39 64.39
C TRP A 525 49.82 17.00 63.11
N VAL A 526 50.64 15.93 63.13
CA VAL A 526 51.38 15.45 61.95
C VAL A 526 50.41 14.94 60.89
N TRP A 527 49.40 14.16 61.29
CA TRP A 527 48.32 13.71 60.40
C TRP A 527 47.57 14.91 59.78
N ALA A 528 47.28 15.94 60.57
CA ALA A 528 46.60 17.14 60.09
C ALA A 528 47.44 17.91 59.06
N VAL A 529 48.75 18.06 59.30
CA VAL A 529 49.67 18.72 58.34
C VAL A 529 49.82 17.91 57.05
N VAL A 530 50.02 16.59 57.13
CA VAL A 530 50.15 15.75 55.91
C VAL A 530 48.85 15.76 55.10
N SER A 531 47.69 15.65 55.76
CA SER A 531 46.38 15.74 55.10
C SER A 531 46.15 17.10 54.44
N LEU A 532 46.55 18.19 55.09
CA LEU A 532 46.46 19.55 54.54
C LEU A 532 47.36 19.71 53.31
N VAL A 533 48.61 19.24 53.35
CA VAL A 533 49.56 19.31 52.22
C VAL A 533 49.07 18.49 51.03
N VAL A 534 48.64 17.25 51.25
CA VAL A 534 48.14 16.37 50.16
C VAL A 534 46.82 16.91 49.58
N GLY A 535 45.92 17.43 50.42
CA GLY A 535 44.70 18.10 49.98
C GLY A 535 44.98 19.36 49.16
N ALA A 536 45.92 20.20 49.61
CA ALA A 536 46.35 21.39 48.89
C ALA A 536 47.00 21.06 47.54
N MET A 537 47.87 20.05 47.48
CA MET A 537 48.48 19.60 46.21
C MET A 537 47.43 19.06 45.23
N SER A 538 46.47 18.27 45.71
CA SER A 538 45.36 17.76 44.89
C SER A 538 44.46 18.90 44.37
N TRP A 539 44.18 19.89 45.21
CA TRP A 539 43.43 21.10 44.83
C TRP A 539 44.18 21.98 43.82
N VAL A 540 45.49 22.19 44.02
CA VAL A 540 46.36 22.91 43.08
C VAL A 540 46.39 22.19 41.73
N TRP A 541 46.43 20.86 41.69
CA TRP A 541 46.42 20.10 40.44
C TRP A 541 45.10 20.28 39.66
N VAL A 542 43.95 20.17 40.32
CA VAL A 542 42.62 20.39 39.71
C VAL A 542 42.41 21.85 39.26
N SER A 543 42.88 22.82 40.03
CA SER A 543 42.80 24.25 39.68
C SER A 543 43.81 24.66 38.58
N HIS A 544 44.97 24.00 38.51
CA HIS A 544 45.93 24.21 37.43
C HIS A 544 45.42 23.66 36.09
N ASP A 545 44.86 22.44 36.05
CA ASP A 545 44.29 21.90 34.81
C ASP A 545 43.10 22.74 34.31
N SER A 546 42.18 23.12 35.19
CA SER A 546 41.05 23.97 34.81
C SER A 546 41.48 25.36 34.31
N SER A 547 42.45 26.02 34.95
CA SER A 547 42.99 27.29 34.44
C SER A 547 43.82 27.13 33.16
N ALA A 548 44.50 26.00 32.93
CA ALA A 548 45.19 25.69 31.67
C ALA A 548 44.20 25.35 30.54
N ALA A 549 43.08 24.70 30.84
CA ALA A 549 41.99 24.46 29.89
C ALA A 549 41.31 25.77 29.46
N VAL A 550 40.98 26.65 30.42
CA VAL A 550 40.41 27.99 30.13
C VAL A 550 41.37 28.85 29.30
N ARG A 551 42.66 28.88 29.65
CA ARG A 551 43.68 29.62 28.86
C ARG A 551 43.82 29.08 27.44
N ARG A 552 43.79 27.75 27.24
CA ARG A 552 43.80 27.11 25.91
C ARG A 552 42.52 27.38 25.10
N TRP A 553 41.36 27.40 25.74
CA TRP A 553 40.09 27.76 25.10
C TRP A 553 40.09 29.23 24.67
N TRP A 554 40.53 30.15 25.53
CA TRP A 554 40.61 31.58 25.22
C TRP A 554 41.61 31.89 24.10
N TRP A 555 42.77 31.23 24.08
CA TRP A 555 43.72 31.29 22.96
C TRP A 555 43.15 30.74 21.66
N ARG A 556 42.38 29.64 21.70
CA ARG A 556 41.71 29.12 20.50
C ARG A 556 40.61 30.06 20.00
N TRP A 557 39.75 30.58 20.88
CA TRP A 557 38.70 31.54 20.50
C TRP A 557 39.28 32.82 19.88
N ARG A 558 40.39 33.32 20.42
CA ARG A 558 41.10 34.51 19.90
C ARG A 558 41.81 34.28 18.55
N ASN A 559 42.15 33.03 18.23
CA ASN A 559 42.92 32.67 17.03
C ASN A 559 42.14 31.85 16.00
N SER A 560 40.86 31.54 16.23
CA SER A 560 39.97 31.02 15.19
C SER A 560 39.77 32.09 14.12
N PRO A 561 40.03 31.81 12.83
CA PRO A 561 39.71 32.74 11.75
C PRO A 561 38.21 33.05 11.74
N GLY A 562 37.87 34.33 11.71
CA GLY A 562 36.48 34.78 11.65
C GLY A 562 35.91 34.69 10.25
N ASP A 563 35.52 33.50 9.81
CA ASP A 563 34.76 33.36 8.56
C ASP A 563 33.30 33.80 8.76
N GLY A 564 33.01 35.03 8.32
CA GLY A 564 31.86 35.23 7.44
C GLY A 564 30.49 35.60 8.01
N LEU A 565 30.37 36.22 9.20
CA LEU A 565 29.09 36.78 9.69
C LEU A 565 28.98 38.32 9.63
N ARG A 566 29.67 38.93 8.65
CA ARG A 566 29.46 40.33 8.20
C ARG A 566 29.57 40.42 6.68
N GLY A 567 28.50 40.08 5.96
CA GLY A 567 28.55 40.10 4.49
C GLY A 567 27.31 39.71 3.68
N ARG A 568 26.08 39.82 4.21
CA ARG A 568 24.83 39.72 3.40
C ARG A 568 23.56 40.21 4.12
N LEU A 569 23.59 41.44 4.65
CA LEU A 569 22.40 42.21 5.02
C LEU A 569 22.56 43.65 4.49
N ALA A 570 22.63 43.77 3.16
CA ALA A 570 22.75 45.04 2.44
C ALA A 570 22.33 44.91 0.96
N MET A 571 21.16 44.31 0.69
CA MET A 571 20.44 44.44 -0.60
C MET A 571 18.95 44.19 -0.40
N THR A 572 18.22 45.18 0.13
CA THR A 572 16.77 45.38 -0.07
C THR A 572 16.36 46.77 0.45
N GLY A 573 15.92 47.65 -0.47
CA GLY A 573 15.55 49.06 -0.20
C GLY A 573 16.76 50.01 -0.13
N GLN A 574 16.81 51.19 -0.78
CA GLN A 574 15.82 51.98 -1.53
C GLN A 574 16.58 52.88 -2.56
N SER A 575 16.00 53.43 -3.65
CA SER A 575 14.76 53.11 -4.39
C SER A 575 14.68 53.98 -5.66
N LEU A 576 14.32 53.40 -6.81
CA LEU A 576 13.75 54.07 -8.01
C LEU A 576 12.95 53.03 -8.82
#